data_AF-A0A1G8HKW0-F1
#
_entry.id   AF-A0A1G8HKW0-F1
#
_cell.length_a   1.000
_cell.length_b   1.000
_cell.length_c   1.000
_cell.angle_alpha   90.00
_cell.angle_beta   90.00
_cell.angle_gamma   90.00
#
_symmetry.space_group_name_H-M   'P 1'
#
loop_
_entity.id
_entity.type
_entity.pdbx_description
1 polymer ?
#
loop_
_entity_poly.entity_id
_entity_poly.type
_entity_poly.pdbx_seq_one_letter_code
_entity_poly.pdbx_strand_id
1 'polypeptide(L)'
;MSYGLQVFDGGGGVIFDSNSFTCRMVYRIEIPYSTNSQSFVIPGFDSAKGVVWIDTAWAGSGLTFAPRYSVSGNTVTVLANTPPAPGVNYLNAVMFS
;
A
#
# COMPACT_ATOMS: atom_id res chain seq x y z
N MET A 1 -9.08 -20.98 3.10
CA MET A 1 -8.96 -20.85 1.63
C MET A 1 -9.09 -19.36 1.33
N SER A 2 -8.02 -18.63 1.60
CA SER A 2 -7.94 -17.15 1.72
C SER A 2 -6.43 -16.84 1.81
N TYR A 3 -5.78 -16.12 0.89
CA TYR A 3 -4.35 -16.41 0.61
C TYR A 3 -3.30 -15.43 1.14
N GLY A 4 -2.05 -15.91 1.23
CA GLY A 4 -0.94 -15.25 1.92
C GLY A 4 0.32 -15.00 1.07
N LEU A 5 1.01 -13.92 1.42
CA LEU A 5 2.40 -13.65 1.10
C LEU A 5 3.05 -13.15 2.40
N GLN A 6 4.04 -13.90 2.90
CA GLN A 6 4.56 -13.71 4.26
C GLN A 6 5.68 -12.67 4.28
N VAL A 7 5.47 -11.58 5.03
CA VAL A 7 6.50 -10.59 5.36
C VAL A 7 6.68 -10.59 6.88
N PHE A 8 7.93 -10.68 7.32
CA PHE A 8 8.30 -10.57 8.74
C PHE A 8 8.84 -9.17 9.01
N ASP A 9 8.38 -8.53 10.09
CA ASP A 9 9.05 -7.38 10.69
C ASP A 9 9.94 -7.82 11.87
N GLY A 10 10.72 -6.88 12.42
CA GLY A 10 11.58 -7.14 13.58
C GLY A 10 10.83 -7.36 14.90
N GLY A 11 9.49 -7.20 14.92
CA GLY A 11 8.63 -7.45 16.07
C GLY A 11 7.93 -8.81 16.05
N GLY A 12 8.00 -9.55 14.94
CA GLY A 12 7.28 -10.82 14.75
C GLY A 12 5.79 -10.63 14.44
N GLY A 13 5.37 -9.45 13.98
CA GLY A 13 3.98 -9.18 13.63
C GLY A 13 3.55 -9.89 12.35
N VAL A 14 2.50 -10.71 12.41
CA VAL A 14 1.85 -11.27 11.21
C VAL A 14 0.96 -10.19 10.59
N ILE A 15 1.45 -9.55 9.53
CA ILE A 15 0.73 -8.45 8.86
C ILE A 15 -0.25 -8.99 7.80
N PHE A 16 0.09 -10.08 7.09
CA PHE A 16 -0.85 -10.79 6.18
C PHE A 16 -0.58 -12.30 6.08
N ASP A 17 -1.65 -13.09 6.28
CA ASP A 17 -1.86 -14.49 5.88
C ASP A 17 -3.33 -14.59 5.39
N SER A 18 -3.81 -15.78 4.99
CA SER A 18 -5.04 -16.35 5.58
C SER A 18 -5.27 -17.85 5.23
N ASN A 19 -4.22 -18.59 4.85
CA ASN A 19 -4.24 -19.95 4.26
C ASN A 19 -4.93 -20.10 2.87
N SER A 20 -4.13 -19.72 1.84
CA SER A 20 -3.92 -20.07 0.40
C SER A 20 -5.14 -20.27 -0.72
N PHE A 21 -5.65 -19.37 -2.83
CA PHE A 21 -5.50 -18.25 -3.88
C PHE A 21 -4.15 -17.65 -4.37
N THR A 22 -4.03 -17.46 -5.69
CA THR A 22 -2.88 -16.74 -6.28
C THR A 22 -3.01 -15.23 -6.09
N CYS A 23 -2.00 -14.57 -5.52
CA CYS A 23 -1.95 -13.11 -5.43
C CYS A 23 -1.43 -12.51 -6.76
N ARG A 24 -2.30 -11.78 -7.47
CA ARG A 24 -1.92 -11.08 -8.71
C ARG A 24 -1.73 -9.60 -8.43
N MET A 25 -0.53 -9.08 -8.70
CA MET A 25 -0.28 -7.65 -8.76
C MET A 25 -1.14 -7.03 -9.87
N VAL A 26 -2.03 -6.10 -9.53
CA VAL A 26 -2.88 -5.39 -10.51
C VAL A 26 -2.44 -3.96 -10.76
N TYR A 27 -1.71 -3.35 -9.82
CA TYR A 27 -1.29 -1.96 -9.93
C TYR A 27 -0.04 -1.67 -9.11
N ARG A 28 0.97 -1.07 -9.75
CA ARG A 28 2.08 -0.40 -9.09
C ARG A 28 2.32 0.94 -9.77
N ILE A 29 2.27 2.02 -9.01
CA ILE A 29 2.64 3.36 -9.48
C ILE A 29 3.51 4.06 -8.44
N GLU A 30 4.33 5.00 -8.90
CA GLU A 30 4.95 5.98 -8.02
C GLU A 30 3.90 6.99 -7.55
N ILE A 31 3.92 7.36 -6.27
CA ILE A 31 3.11 8.43 -5.69
C ILE A 31 3.93 9.73 -5.83
N PRO A 32 3.54 10.69 -6.68
CA PRO A 32 4.29 11.92 -6.87
C PRO A 32 4.31 12.75 -5.58
N TYR A 33 5.45 13.35 -5.23
CA TYR A 33 5.58 14.19 -4.04
C TYR A 33 4.50 15.28 -3.99
N SER A 34 3.77 15.36 -2.87
CA SER A 34 2.66 16.29 -2.66
C SER A 34 2.48 16.59 -1.18
N THR A 35 2.10 17.84 -0.86
CA THR A 35 1.60 18.25 0.46
C THR A 35 0.06 18.17 0.56
N ASN A 36 -0.62 18.00 -0.58
CA ASN A 36 -2.08 17.81 -0.67
C ASN A 36 -2.42 16.32 -0.80
N SER A 37 -3.64 15.93 -0.40
CA SER A 37 -4.17 14.59 -0.65
C SER A 37 -4.25 14.28 -2.15
N GLN A 38 -4.01 13.03 -2.53
CA GLN A 38 -4.02 12.54 -3.92
C GLN A 38 -4.89 11.30 -4.03
N SER A 39 -5.80 11.26 -5.00
CA SER A 39 -6.66 10.10 -5.27
C SER A 39 -6.22 9.37 -6.53
N PHE A 40 -6.09 8.04 -6.42
CA PHE A 40 -5.67 7.13 -7.47
C PHE A 40 -6.78 6.09 -7.70
N VAL A 41 -7.34 6.07 -8.91
CA VAL A 41 -8.33 5.07 -9.32
C VAL A 41 -7.58 3.85 -9.84
N ILE A 42 -7.81 2.69 -9.23
CA ILE A 42 -7.10 1.44 -9.56
C ILE A 42 -7.97 0.57 -10.48
N PRO A 43 -7.58 0.34 -11.75
CA PRO A 43 -8.35 -0.51 -12.66
C PRO A 43 -8.34 -1.98 -12.21
N GLY A 44 -9.50 -2.62 -12.16
CA GLY A 44 -9.62 -4.04 -11.82
C GLY A 44 -9.33 -4.40 -10.35
N PHE A 45 -9.23 -3.41 -9.46
CA PHE A 45 -9.16 -3.62 -8.02
C PHE A 45 -10.56 -3.62 -7.39
N ASP A 46 -10.80 -4.55 -6.47
CA ASP A 46 -12.00 -4.66 -5.64
C ASP A 46 -11.56 -4.83 -4.18
N SER A 47 -11.85 -3.81 -3.36
CA SER A 47 -11.45 -3.75 -1.94
C SER A 47 -12.05 -4.85 -1.06
N ALA A 48 -13.02 -5.63 -1.55
CA ALA A 48 -13.54 -6.82 -0.86
C ALA A 48 -12.72 -8.10 -1.15
N LYS A 49 -11.81 -8.09 -2.14
CA LYS A 49 -11.01 -9.27 -2.58
C LYS A 49 -9.54 -8.96 -2.88
N GLY A 50 -9.05 -7.81 -2.42
CA GLY A 50 -7.70 -7.32 -2.72
C GLY A 50 -7.14 -6.46 -1.59
N VAL A 51 -5.83 -6.24 -1.63
CA VAL A 51 -5.08 -5.47 -0.63
C VAL A 51 -4.29 -4.36 -1.31
N VAL A 52 -4.26 -3.20 -0.65
CA VAL A 52 -3.46 -2.02 -1.02
C VAL A 52 -2.50 -1.71 0.11
N TRP A 53 -1.25 -1.40 -0.24
CA TRP A 53 -0.25 -0.85 0.67
C TRP A 53 0.64 0.18 -0.04
N ILE A 54 1.44 0.90 0.74
CA ILE A 54 2.41 1.87 0.22
C ILE A 54 3.81 1.45 0.67
N ASP A 55 4.70 1.21 -0.29
CA ASP A 55 6.13 1.07 -0.01
C ASP A 55 6.76 2.47 0.08
N THR A 56 7.27 2.84 1.25
CA THR A 56 8.07 4.07 1.42
C THR A 56 9.56 3.73 1.39
N ALA A 57 10.32 4.32 0.47
CA ALA A 57 11.77 4.18 0.45
C ALA A 57 12.39 4.79 1.73
N TRP A 58 13.30 4.08 2.37
CA TRP A 58 13.98 4.57 3.57
C TRP A 58 14.79 5.84 3.27
N ALA A 59 14.53 6.91 4.03
CA ALA A 59 15.08 8.23 3.76
C ALA A 59 16.51 8.46 4.30
N GLY A 60 17.26 7.40 4.61
CA GLY A 60 18.63 7.46 5.13
C GLY A 60 18.79 8.15 6.51
N SER A 61 17.69 8.56 7.13
CA SER A 61 17.62 9.27 8.41
C SER A 61 16.66 8.57 9.36
N GLY A 62 16.76 8.88 10.67
CA GLY A 62 16.07 8.16 11.74
C GLY A 62 14.54 8.33 11.78
N LEU A 63 13.95 9.05 10.83
CA LEU A 63 12.50 9.21 10.69
C LEU A 63 12.12 8.97 9.22
N THR A 64 11.33 7.92 8.98
CA THR A 64 10.68 7.66 7.69
C THR A 64 9.21 7.45 7.95
N PHE A 65 8.36 8.32 7.37
CA PHE A 65 6.93 8.34 7.62
C PHE A 65 6.18 7.80 6.41
N ALA A 66 5.60 6.61 6.53
CA ALA A 66 4.67 6.12 5.52
C ALA A 66 3.43 7.04 5.45
N PRO A 67 2.98 7.48 4.27
CA PRO A 67 1.83 8.34 4.15
C PRO A 67 0.54 7.57 4.46
N ARG A 68 -0.36 8.18 5.23
CA ARG A 68 -1.67 7.59 5.55
C ARG A 68 -2.56 7.61 4.30
N TYR A 69 -3.38 6.58 4.13
CA TYR A 69 -4.31 6.47 3.00
C TYR A 69 -5.67 5.92 3.45
N SER A 70 -6.69 6.15 2.64
CA SER A 70 -8.00 5.51 2.73
C SER A 70 -8.34 4.82 1.41
N VAL A 71 -9.24 3.84 1.45
CA VAL A 71 -9.70 3.08 0.28
C VAL A 71 -11.22 3.11 0.23
N SER A 72 -11.78 3.38 -0.94
CA SER A 72 -13.23 3.37 -1.19
C SER A 72 -13.51 2.77 -2.57
N GLY A 73 -14.11 1.58 -2.59
CA GLY A 73 -14.27 0.80 -3.81
C GLY A 73 -12.92 0.53 -4.47
N ASN A 74 -12.75 1.00 -5.71
CA ASN A 74 -11.49 0.89 -6.45
C ASN A 74 -10.57 2.12 -6.35
N THR A 75 -10.92 3.12 -5.53
CA THR A 75 -10.16 4.38 -5.40
C THR A 75 -9.41 4.41 -4.08
N VAL A 76 -8.11 4.71 -4.15
CA VAL A 76 -7.24 4.94 -2.99
C VAL A 76 -6.96 6.43 -2.88
N THR A 77 -7.20 7.03 -1.71
CA THR A 77 -6.82 8.42 -1.44
C THR A 77 -5.67 8.44 -0.45
N VAL A 78 -4.47 8.80 -0.92
CA VAL A 78 -3.34 9.16 -0.09
C VAL A 78 -3.65 10.52 0.56
N LEU A 79 -3.57 10.60 1.87
CA LEU A 79 -3.92 11.78 2.64
C LEU A 79 -2.73 12.74 2.71
N ALA A 80 -3.02 14.05 2.73
CA ALA A 80 -2.05 15.09 3.03
C ALA A 80 -1.23 14.74 4.29
N ASN A 81 0.10 14.72 4.14
CA ASN A 81 1.04 14.38 5.20
C ASN A 81 2.00 15.56 5.41
N THR A 82 2.19 15.97 6.67
CA THR A 82 2.93 17.18 7.02
C THR A 82 3.83 16.90 8.23
N PRO A 83 5.17 16.84 8.08
CA PRO A 83 5.91 16.94 6.82
C PRO A 83 5.55 15.80 5.83
N PRO A 84 5.68 16.03 4.51
CA PRO A 84 5.46 15.00 3.50
C PRO A 84 6.45 13.85 3.64
N ALA A 85 6.03 12.66 3.21
CA ALA A 85 6.84 11.44 3.31
C ALA A 85 8.17 11.60 2.54
N PRO A 86 9.33 11.49 3.20
CA PRO A 86 10.61 11.64 2.52
C PRO A 86 10.93 10.39 1.68
N GLY A 87 11.51 10.60 0.50
CA GLY A 87 11.85 9.54 -0.44
C GLY A 87 10.74 9.20 -1.44
N VAL A 88 11.05 8.26 -2.34
CA VAL A 88 10.09 7.76 -3.34
C VAL A 88 9.10 6.81 -2.66
N ASN A 89 7.82 6.94 -2.98
CA ASN A 89 6.75 6.11 -2.44
C ASN A 89 6.04 5.37 -3.58
N TYR A 90 5.77 4.08 -3.43
CA TYR A 90 5.01 3.29 -4.41
C TYR A 90 3.66 2.87 -3.85
N LEU A 91 2.58 3.18 -4.56
CA LEU A 91 1.25 2.62 -4.31
C LEU A 91 1.19 1.24 -4.98
N ASN A 92 0.91 0.21 -4.17
CA ASN A 92 0.81 -1.17 -4.61
C ASN A 92 -0.61 -1.70 -4.39
N ALA A 93 -1.13 -2.50 -5.33
CA ALA A 93 -2.39 -3.22 -5.18
C ALA A 93 -2.32 -4.64 -5.76
N VAL A 94 -2.80 -5.60 -4.97
CA VAL A 94 -2.97 -7.01 -5.37
C VAL A 94 -4.44 -7.44 -5.29
N MET A 95 -4.81 -8.39 -6.14
CA MET A 95 -6.05 -9.14 -6.06
C MET A 95 -5.76 -10.60 -5.73
N PHE A 96 -6.64 -11.24 -4.96
CA PHE A 96 -6.61 -12.68 -4.73
C PHE A 96 -7.63 -13.39 -5.64
N SER A 97 -7.21 -14.50 -6.25
CA SER A 97 -8.02 -15.33 -7.18
C SER A 97 -7.76 -16.82 -7.02
#